data_AF-A0A0A1MDK0-F1
#
_entry.id   AF-A0A0A1MDK0-F1
#
_cell.length_a   1.000
_cell.length_b   1.000
_cell.length_c   1.000
_cell.angle_alpha   90.00
_cell.angle_beta   90.00
_cell.angle_gamma   90.00
#
_symmetry.space_group_name_H-M   'P 1'
#
loop_
_entity.id
_entity.type
_entity.pdbx_description
1 polymer ?
#
loop_
_entity_poly.entity_id
_entity_poly.type
_entity_poly.pdbx_seq_one_letter_code
_entity_poly.pdbx_strand_id
1 'polypeptide(L)' 'MKKDTLNIIFAIIVCTTIITIGSILAIQINNNHKANELIIEKCMENLHEEESVTLEKEELWSPVVCEK' A
#
# COMPACT_ATOMS: atom_id res chain seq x y z
N MET A 1 -28.59 5.42 28.70
CA MET A 1 -28.92 5.34 27.26
C MET A 1 -29.57 4.00 26.97
N LYS A 2 -30.57 3.93 26.08
CA LYS A 2 -31.19 2.66 25.67
C LYS A 2 -30.16 1.79 24.95
N LYS A 3 -30.21 0.47 25.15
CA LYS A 3 -29.28 -0.51 24.58
C LYS A 3 -29.21 -0.41 23.04
N ASP A 4 -30.35 -0.16 22.39
CA ASP A 4 -30.42 -0.02 20.93
C ASP A 4 -29.67 1.21 20.42
N THR A 5 -29.68 2.31 21.18
CA THR A 5 -28.91 3.52 20.85
C THR A 5 -27.41 3.27 20.91
N LEU A 6 -26.94 2.47 21.88
CA LEU A 6 -25.53 2.09 21.98
C LEU A 6 -25.10 1.20 20.81
N ASN A 7 -25.93 0.23 20.41
CA ASN A 7 -25.64 -0.65 19.28
C ASN A 7 -25.50 0.11 17.96
N ILE A 8 -26.36 1.11 17.73
CA ILE A 8 -26.29 1.96 16.53
C ILE A 8 -24.99 2.77 16.52
N ILE A 9 -24.60 3.35 17.66
CA ILE A 9 -23.33 4.10 17.77
C ILE A 9 -22.13 3.18 17.47
N PHE A 10 -22.11 1.97 18.03
CA PHE A 10 -21.07 0.99 17.74
C PHE A 10 -21.02 0.62 16.27
N ALA A 11 -22.17 0.37 15.63
CA ALA A 11 -22.23 0.06 14.21
C ALA A 11 -21.65 1.19 13.35
N ILE A 12 -21.98 2.45 13.66
CA ILE A 12 -21.43 3.61 12.97
C ILE A 12 -19.91 3.66 13.13
N ILE A 13 -19.40 3.51 14.34
CA ILE A 13 -17.95 3.54 14.62
C ILE A 13 -17.22 2.44 13.85
N VAL A 14 -17.76 1.22 13.84
CA VAL A 14 -17.16 0.10 13.10
C VAL A 14 -17.14 0.38 11.60
N CYS A 15 -18.26 0.84 11.03
CA CYS A 15 -18.36 1.16 9.62
C CYS A 15 -17.38 2.29 9.22
N THR A 16 -17.31 3.37 9.99
CA THR A 16 -16.40 4.48 9.67
C THR A 16 -14.95 4.04 9.78
N THR A 17 -14.60 3.24 10.80
CA THR A 17 -13.25 2.71 10.97
C THR A 17 -12.80 1.86 9.78
N ILE A 18 -13.67 0.96 9.31
CA ILE A 18 -13.38 0.11 8.13
C ILE A 18 -13.16 0.97 6.89
N ILE A 19 -14.01 1.97 6.65
CA ILE A 19 -13.89 2.87 5.50
C ILE A 19 -12.58 3.66 5.55
N THR A 20 -12.21 4.18 6.72
CA THR A 20 -10.98 4.94 6.89
C THR A 20 -9.74 4.10 6.59
N ILE A 21 -9.65 2.89 7.18
CA ILE A 21 -8.52 1.98 6.94
C ILE A 21 -8.45 1.61 5.45
N GLY A 22 -9.58 1.23 4.84
CA GLY A 22 -9.63 0.88 3.42
C GLY A 22 -9.19 2.02 2.51
N SER A 23 -9.59 3.25 2.83
CA SER A 23 -9.22 4.45 2.06
C SER A 23 -7.72 4.76 2.17
N ILE A 24 -7.12 4.63 3.36
CA ILE A 24 -5.67 4.82 3.55
C ILE A 24 -4.88 3.78 2.73
N LEU A 25 -5.28 2.52 2.79
CA LEU A 25 -4.64 1.45 2.02
C LEU A 25 -4.77 1.68 0.51
N ALA A 26 -5.94 2.11 0.03
CA ALA A 26 -6.13 2.42 -1.39
C ALA A 26 -5.21 3.56 -1.89
N ILE A 27 -5.05 4.61 -1.08
CA ILE A 27 -4.12 5.71 -1.39
C ILE A 27 -2.68 5.20 -1.42
N GLN A 28 -2.29 4.38 -0.44
CA GLN A 28 -0.94 3.82 -0.38
C GLN A 28 -0.64 2.90 -1.58
N ILE A 29 -1.58 2.05 -1.99
CA ILE A 29 -1.44 1.19 -3.19
C ILE A 29 -1.22 2.05 -4.44
N ASN A 30 -2.02 3.10 -4.63
CA ASN A 30 -1.89 3.98 -5.77
C ASN A 30 -0.55 4.73 -5.79
N ASN A 31 -0.11 5.22 -4.63
CA ASN A 31 1.18 5.90 -4.51
C ASN A 31 2.35 4.94 -4.78
N ASN A 32 2.28 3.73 -4.23
CA ASN A 32 3.28 2.70 -4.46
C ASN A 32 3.30 2.25 -5.92
N HIS A 33 2.15 2.12 -6.58
CA HIS A 33 2.12 1.76 -7.99
C HIS A 33 2.90 2.76 -8.85
N LYS A 34 2.67 4.06 -8.63
CA LYS A 34 3.42 5.13 -9.30
C LYS A 34 4.91 5.12 -8.94
N ALA A 35 5.25 4.88 -7.67
CA ALA A 35 6.64 4.78 -7.25
C ALA A 35 7.34 3.57 -7.86
N ASN A 36 6.64 2.43 -7.96
CA ASN A 36 7.17 1.19 -8.49
C ASN A 36 7.52 1.32 -9.97
N GLU A 37 6.71 2.01 -10.79
CA GLU A 37 7.07 2.26 -12.19
C GLU A 37 8.43 2.96 -12.29
N LEU A 38 8.64 4.02 -11.52
CA LEU A 38 9.92 4.77 -11.49
C LEU A 38 11.09 3.94 -10.96
N ILE A 39 10.86 3.09 -9.96
CA ILE A 39 11.90 2.23 -9.39
C ILE A 39 12.29 1.13 -10.37
N ILE A 40 11.32 0.51 -11.04
CA ILE A 40 11.55 -0.52 -12.05
C ILE A 40 12.32 0.05 -13.23
N GLU A 41 11.93 1.23 -13.73
CA GLU A 41 12.63 1.91 -14.82
C GLU A 41 14.11 2.15 -14.48
N LYS A 42 14.38 2.76 -13.32
CA LYS A 42 15.75 2.98 -12.84
C LYS A 42 16.53 1.69 -12.57
N CYS A 43 15.85 0.65 -12.09
CA CYS A 43 16.46 -0.65 -11.84
C CYS A 43 16.92 -1.29 -13.16
N MET A 44 16.08 -1.23 -14.19
CA MET A 44 16.40 -1.75 -15.52
C MET A 44 17.46 -0.92 -16.25
N GLU A 45 17.55 0.39 -16.01
CA GLU A 45 18.67 1.19 -16.53
C GLU A 45 20.04 0.67 -16.06
N ASN A 46 20.14 0.19 -14.81
CA ASN A 46 21.36 -0.39 -14.26
C ASN A 46 21.68 -1.80 -14.80
N LEU A 47 20.72 -2.50 -15.41
CA LEU A 47 20.95 -3.81 -16.04
C LEU A 47 21.92 -3.71 -17.24
N HIS A 48 22.12 -2.53 -17.82
CA HIS A 48 23.17 -2.35 -18.83
C HIS A 48 24.58 -2.42 -18.23
N GLU A 49 24.73 -2.16 -16.93
CA GLU A 49 26.00 -2.23 -16.20
C GLU A 49 26.17 -3.54 -15.42
N GLU A 50 25.07 -4.22 -15.07
CA GLU A 50 25.04 -5.42 -14.23
C GLU A 50 24.46 -6.66 -14.97
N GLU A 51 24.88 -7.88 -14.62
CA GLU A 51 24.43 -9.12 -15.28
C GLU A 51 22.95 -9.43 -15.03
N SER A 52 22.43 -9.02 -13.86
CA SER A 52 21.04 -9.17 -13.45
C SER A 52 20.68 -8.12 -12.42
N VAL A 53 19.42 -7.70 -12.37
CA VAL A 53 18.86 -6.87 -11.30
C VAL A 53 17.62 -7.56 -10.73
N THR A 54 17.41 -7.48 -9.41
CA THR A 54 16.29 -8.12 -8.73
C THR A 54 15.35 -7.08 -8.14
N LEU A 55 14.04 -7.27 -8.32
CA LEU A 55 13.02 -6.45 -7.70
C LEU A 55 12.47 -7.19 -6.48
N GLU A 56 12.72 -6.66 -5.29
CA GLU A 56 12.19 -7.21 -4.06
C GLU A 56 11.06 -6.36 -3.49
N LYS A 57 10.23 -7.00 -2.66
CA LYS A 57 9.12 -6.34 -1.97
C LYS A 57 9.12 -6.76 -0.51
N GLU A 58 9.58 -5.86 0.35
CA GLU A 58 9.76 -6.12 1.78
C GLU A 58 8.44 -6.37 2.50
N GLU A 59 7.39 -5.60 2.17
CA GLU A 59 6.07 -5.72 2.80
C GLU A 59 4.95 -5.72 1.78
N LEU A 60 3.79 -6.30 2.12
CA LEU A 60 2.64 -6.44 1.21
C LEU A 60 2.20 -5.09 0.60
N TRP A 61 2.36 -4.00 1.35
CA TRP A 61 1.98 -2.64 0.96
C TRP A 61 3.18 -1.68 0.89
N SER A 62 4.41 -2.17 0.74
CA SER A 62 5.56 -1.31 0.45
C SER A 62 5.71 -1.11 -1.07
N PRO A 63 6.40 -0.05 -1.50
CA PRO A 63 7.02 -0.02 -2.82
C PRO A 63 7.98 -1.19 -3.00
N VAL A 64 8.30 -1.51 -4.26
CA VAL A 64 9.40 -2.43 -4.58
C VAL A 64 10.73 -1.74 -4.37
N VAL A 65 11.78 -2.52 -4.09
CA VAL A 65 13.16 -2.06 -4.02
C VAL A 65 13.98 -2.80 -5.07
N CYS A 66 15.00 -2.14 -5.60
CA CYS A 66 15.93 -2.71 -6.57
C CYS A 66 17.17 -3.21 -5.82
N GLU A 67 17.41 -4.51 -5.87
CA GLU A 67 18.64 -5.14 -5.40
C GLU A 67 19.57 -5.47 -6.57
N LYS A 68 20.87 -5.35 -6.32
CA LYS A 68 21.97 -5.58 -7.26
C LYS A 68 22.48 -7.01 -7.11
#